data_AF-G8F228-F1
#
_entry.id   AF-G8F228-F1
#
_cell.length_a   1.000
_cell.length_b   1.000
_cell.length_c   1.000
_cell.angle_alpha   90.00
_cell.angle_beta   90.00
_cell.angle_gamma   90.00
#
_symmetry.space_group_name_H-M   'P 1'
#
loop_
_entity.id
_entity.type
_entity.pdbx_description
1 polymer ?
#
loop_
_entity_poly.entity_id
_entity_poly.type
_entity_poly.pdbx_seq_one_letter_code
_entity_poly.pdbx_strand_id
1 'polypeptide(L)'
;AKELPTLKDNDFINEGQKIYIDDNNKKVFLEKLKKDVEFLAQLKLMDYSLLVGIHDVERAEQEEVECEENDGEEEGESDGTHPVGTPPDSPGNTLNSSPPLAPGEFDPNIDVYGIKCHENSPRKEVYFMAIIDILTHYDAKKKAAHAAKTVKHGAGAEISTVNPEQYSKRFLDFIGHILT
;
A
#
# COMPACT_ATOMS: atom_id res chain seq x y z
N ALA A 1 -7.82 -2.26 -20.74
CA ALA A 1 -7.18 -2.61 -19.46
C ALA A 1 -8.00 -1.97 -18.34
N LYS A 2 -7.83 -2.40 -17.07
CA LYS A 2 -8.45 -1.67 -15.95
C LYS A 2 -7.71 -0.34 -15.74
N GLU A 3 -8.44 0.68 -15.32
CA GLU A 3 -7.89 2.01 -15.01
C GLU A 3 -6.93 1.97 -13.82
N LEU A 4 -7.25 1.19 -12.78
CA LEU A 4 -6.38 0.93 -11.64
C LEU A 4 -6.02 -0.57 -11.57
N PRO A 5 -4.92 -1.00 -12.21
CA PRO A 5 -4.47 -2.40 -12.16
C PRO A 5 -3.76 -2.72 -10.83
N THR A 6 -3.87 -3.97 -10.37
CA THR A 6 -3.02 -4.49 -9.27
C THR A 6 -1.77 -5.09 -9.88
N LEU A 7 -0.66 -4.37 -9.76
CA LEU A 7 0.67 -4.80 -10.21
C LEU A 7 1.29 -5.81 -9.24
N LYS A 8 2.29 -6.55 -9.70
CA LYS A 8 3.01 -7.57 -8.92
C LYS A 8 4.50 -7.28 -8.84
N ASP A 9 5.23 -8.16 -8.17
CA ASP A 9 6.66 -8.08 -7.89
C ASP A 9 7.50 -7.79 -9.15
N ASN A 10 7.26 -8.50 -10.25
CA ASN A 10 8.01 -8.29 -11.50
C ASN A 10 7.68 -6.96 -12.16
N ASP A 11 6.43 -6.52 -12.08
CA ASP A 11 6.01 -5.23 -12.64
C ASP A 11 6.69 -4.10 -11.88
N PHE A 12 6.69 -4.18 -10.53
CA PHE A 12 7.36 -3.24 -9.64
C PHE A 12 8.86 -3.09 -9.98
N ILE A 13 9.56 -4.21 -10.22
CA ILE A 13 10.98 -4.20 -10.57
C ILE A 13 11.21 -3.69 -12.01
N ASN A 14 10.41 -4.14 -12.97
CA ASN A 14 10.58 -3.78 -14.38
C ASN A 14 10.28 -2.30 -14.65
N GLU A 15 9.30 -1.73 -13.95
CA GLU A 15 8.96 -0.31 -14.01
C GLU A 15 9.95 0.56 -13.20
N GLY A 16 10.86 -0.07 -12.46
CA GLY A 16 11.84 0.64 -11.64
C GLY A 16 11.21 1.41 -10.47
N GLN A 17 10.03 0.98 -10.02
CA GLN A 17 9.31 1.62 -8.93
C GLN A 17 10.15 1.58 -7.65
N LYS A 18 10.09 2.66 -6.87
CA LYS A 18 10.75 2.80 -5.57
C LYS A 18 9.75 3.35 -4.56
N ILE A 19 10.02 3.08 -3.29
CA ILE A 19 9.28 3.64 -2.15
C ILE A 19 10.26 4.51 -1.38
N TYR A 20 10.09 5.83 -1.46
CA TYR A 20 11.02 6.83 -0.93
C TYR A 20 10.62 7.24 0.47
N ILE A 21 11.14 6.57 1.50
CA ILE A 21 10.80 6.87 2.90
C ILE A 21 12.08 7.15 3.70
N ASP A 22 12.00 8.03 4.70
CA ASP A 22 13.20 8.34 5.48
C ASP A 22 13.67 7.14 6.32
N ASP A 23 14.93 7.16 6.72
CA ASP A 23 15.56 6.08 7.47
C ASP A 23 14.84 5.75 8.80
N ASN A 24 14.22 6.75 9.45
CA ASN A 24 13.50 6.52 10.70
C ASN A 24 12.22 5.74 10.43
N ASN A 25 11.42 6.19 9.48
CA ASN A 25 10.18 5.53 9.05
C ASN A 25 10.46 4.13 8.49
N LYS A 26 11.51 3.99 7.68
CA LYS A 26 11.99 2.71 7.15
C LYS A 26 12.34 1.73 8.25
N LYS A 27 13.11 2.17 9.26
CA LYS A 27 13.49 1.34 10.40
C LYS A 27 12.26 0.91 11.22
N VAL A 28 11.36 1.85 11.52
CA VAL A 28 10.13 1.58 12.28
C VAL A 28 9.21 0.62 11.52
N PHE A 29 9.05 0.81 10.21
CA PHE A 29 8.25 -0.07 9.36
C PHE A 29 8.83 -1.48 9.29
N LEU A 30 10.12 -1.62 8.98
CA LEU A 30 10.77 -2.93 8.89
C LEU A 30 10.79 -3.68 10.22
N GLU A 31 10.91 -2.98 11.36
CA GLU A 31 10.82 -3.61 12.68
C GLU A 31 9.42 -4.17 12.96
N LYS A 32 8.37 -3.41 12.64
CA LYS A 32 6.98 -3.88 12.75
C LYS A 32 6.74 -5.07 11.82
N LEU A 33 7.11 -4.92 10.54
CA LEU A 33 6.95 -5.97 9.54
C LEU A 33 7.65 -7.26 9.93
N LYS A 34 8.86 -7.16 10.50
CA LYS A 34 9.60 -8.31 11.00
C LYS A 34 8.83 -9.04 12.12
N LYS A 35 8.30 -8.31 13.10
CA LYS A 35 7.50 -8.91 14.20
C LYS A 35 6.24 -9.59 13.67
N ASP A 36 5.53 -8.94 12.74
CA ASP A 36 4.30 -9.49 12.14
C ASP A 36 4.60 -10.77 11.35
N VAL A 37 5.65 -10.74 10.54
CA VAL A 37 6.09 -11.88 9.73
C VAL A 37 6.62 -13.04 10.59
N GLU A 38 7.32 -12.75 11.69
CA GLU A 38 7.72 -13.77 12.67
C GLU A 38 6.50 -14.44 13.31
N PHE A 39 5.47 -13.67 13.66
CA PHE A 39 4.21 -14.20 14.17
C PHE A 39 3.50 -15.10 13.14
N LEU A 40 3.39 -14.67 11.89
CA LEU A 40 2.79 -15.48 10.81
C LEU A 40 3.55 -16.80 10.59
N ALA A 41 4.89 -16.76 10.61
CA ALA A 41 5.72 -17.96 10.47
C ALA A 41 5.56 -18.95 11.65
N GLN A 42 5.39 -18.44 12.88
CA GLN A 42 5.09 -19.27 14.06
C GLN A 42 3.75 -20.01 13.91
N LEU A 43 2.74 -19.33 13.37
CA LEU A 43 1.43 -19.91 13.05
C LEU A 43 1.42 -20.79 11.79
N LYS A 44 2.58 -20.98 11.14
CA LYS A 44 2.72 -21.73 9.88
C LYS A 44 1.85 -21.17 8.76
N LEU A 45 1.64 -19.85 8.75
CA LEU A 45 0.95 -19.13 7.68
C LEU A 45 1.95 -18.77 6.58
N MET A 46 1.50 -18.85 5.33
CA MET A 46 2.32 -18.54 4.14
C MET A 46 1.46 -17.89 3.06
N ASP A 47 2.07 -17.57 1.91
CA ASP A 47 1.38 -17.02 0.72
C ASP A 47 0.66 -15.66 0.99
N TYR A 48 1.10 -14.92 2.00
CA TYR A 48 0.66 -13.55 2.29
C TYR A 48 1.44 -12.52 1.46
N SER A 49 0.83 -11.38 1.16
CA SER A 49 1.47 -10.32 0.36
C SER A 49 1.53 -9.01 1.12
N LEU A 50 2.46 -8.13 0.75
CA LEU A 50 2.43 -6.73 1.15
C LEU A 50 1.62 -5.97 0.11
N LEU A 51 0.44 -5.49 0.47
CA LEU A 51 -0.29 -4.55 -0.35
C LEU A 51 0.36 -3.18 -0.22
N VAL A 52 0.67 -2.54 -1.35
CA VAL A 52 1.24 -1.19 -1.41
C VAL A 52 0.33 -0.32 -2.27
N GLY A 53 -0.29 0.67 -1.66
CA GLY A 53 -0.95 1.78 -2.35
C GLY A 53 -0.02 2.99 -2.41
N ILE A 54 0.07 3.63 -3.57
CA ILE A 54 0.87 4.85 -3.78
C ILE A 54 -0.09 5.95 -4.20
N HIS A 55 -0.18 6.99 -3.38
CA HIS A 55 -0.95 8.20 -3.67
C HIS A 55 0.01 9.30 -4.12
N ASP A 56 -0.10 9.71 -5.38
CA ASP A 56 0.62 10.85 -5.96
C ASP A 56 -0.17 12.13 -5.66
N VAL A 57 0.37 12.97 -4.77
CA VAL A 57 -0.32 14.15 -4.25
C VAL A 57 -0.51 15.19 -5.36
N GLU A 58 0.50 15.39 -6.20
CA GLU A 58 0.47 16.40 -7.26
C GLU A 58 -0.51 16.02 -8.37
N ARG A 59 -0.59 14.72 -8.69
CA ARG A 59 -1.58 14.22 -9.65
C ARG A 59 -3.01 14.36 -9.11
N ALA A 60 -3.23 14.03 -7.84
CA ALA A 60 -4.54 14.17 -7.21
C ALA A 60 -5.04 15.62 -7.19
N GLU A 61 -4.15 16.59 -6.87
CA GLU A 61 -4.50 18.01 -6.93
C GLU A 61 -4.93 18.45 -8.34
N GLN A 62 -4.28 17.96 -9.39
CA GLN A 62 -4.65 18.28 -10.79
C GLN A 62 -6.00 17.67 -11.16
N GLU A 63 -6.23 16.41 -10.79
CA GLU A 63 -7.50 15.71 -11.02
C GLU A 63 -8.66 16.42 -10.29
N GLU A 64 -8.44 16.94 -9.08
CA GLU A 64 -9.44 17.73 -8.34
C GLU A 64 -9.81 19.04 -9.06
N VAL A 65 -8.81 19.80 -9.53
CA VAL A 65 -9.04 21.06 -10.26
C VAL A 65 -9.77 20.82 -11.58
N GLU A 66 -9.37 19.80 -12.36
CA GLU A 66 -10.03 19.46 -13.62
C GLU A 66 -11.51 19.08 -13.41
N CYS A 67 -11.83 18.41 -12.30
CA CYS A 67 -13.21 18.06 -11.97
C CYS A 67 -14.03 19.31 -11.59
N GLU A 68 -13.46 20.25 -10.81
CA GLU A 68 -14.11 21.52 -10.46
C GLU A 68 -14.36 22.41 -11.69
N GLU A 69 -13.44 22.42 -12.66
CA GLU A 69 -13.60 23.18 -13.91
C GLU A 69 -14.70 22.59 -14.80
N ASN A 70 -14.77 21.26 -14.92
CA ASN A 70 -15.74 20.59 -15.79
C ASN A 70 -17.18 20.65 -15.24
N ASP A 71 -17.34 20.70 -13.91
CA ASP A 71 -18.64 20.97 -13.25
C ASP A 71 -19.04 22.45 -13.33
N GLY A 72 -18.09 23.36 -13.58
CA GLY A 72 -18.34 24.80 -13.73
C GLY A 72 -18.79 25.24 -15.13
N GLU A 73 -18.65 24.40 -16.15
CA GLU A 73 -19.02 24.73 -17.55
C GLU A 73 -20.50 24.50 -17.89
N GLU A 74 -21.31 23.89 -17.00
CA GLU A 74 -22.77 23.72 -17.20
C GLU A 74 -23.62 24.94 -16.76
N GLU A 75 -23.06 25.95 -16.09
CA GLU A 75 -23.81 27.16 -15.68
C GLU A 75 -23.51 28.38 -16.57
N GLY A 76 -23.87 28.25 -17.84
CA GLY A 76 -23.95 29.39 -18.75
C GLY A 76 -25.26 30.18 -18.59
N GLU A 77 -25.11 31.47 -18.26
CA GLU A 77 -26.07 32.59 -18.41
C GLU A 77 -27.00 32.92 -17.21
N SER A 78 -26.49 33.72 -16.26
CA SER A 78 -27.29 34.86 -15.76
C SER A 78 -26.44 35.99 -15.16
N ASP A 79 -26.80 37.20 -15.57
CA ASP A 79 -26.19 38.50 -15.26
C ASP A 79 -26.39 38.92 -13.80
N GLY A 80 -25.35 39.51 -13.19
CA GLY A 80 -25.49 40.39 -12.02
C GLY A 80 -24.97 39.87 -10.65
N THR A 81 -23.82 40.40 -10.25
CA THR A 81 -23.41 40.80 -8.88
C THR A 81 -23.93 39.99 -7.67
N HIS A 82 -23.08 39.15 -7.05
CA HIS A 82 -22.80 39.01 -5.59
C HIS A 82 -22.14 37.63 -5.26
N PRO A 83 -21.30 37.53 -4.22
CA PRO A 83 -20.61 36.28 -3.85
C PRO A 83 -21.44 35.41 -2.90
N VAL A 84 -21.19 34.10 -2.90
CA VAL A 84 -21.68 33.03 -1.98
C VAL A 84 -22.99 32.34 -2.37
N GLY A 85 -22.93 31.00 -2.49
CA GLY A 85 -24.10 30.13 -2.33
C GLY A 85 -23.89 28.69 -2.80
N THR A 86 -23.29 27.83 -1.97
CA THR A 86 -23.55 26.38 -2.07
C THR A 86 -25.04 26.09 -1.77
N PRO A 87 -25.64 25.02 -2.33
CA PRO A 87 -27.08 24.75 -2.20
C PRO A 87 -27.53 24.60 -0.73
N PRO A 88 -28.69 25.15 -0.32
CA PRO A 88 -29.03 25.38 1.09
C PRO A 88 -29.67 24.22 1.88
N ASP A 89 -29.76 22.98 1.37
CA ASP A 89 -30.58 21.92 2.04
C ASP A 89 -29.86 20.64 2.47
N SER A 90 -28.54 20.66 2.62
CA SER A 90 -27.84 19.60 3.37
C SER A 90 -27.74 20.01 4.84
N PRO A 91 -28.46 19.36 5.79
CA PRO A 91 -28.25 19.64 7.21
C PRO A 91 -26.81 19.26 7.55
N GLY A 92 -25.97 20.28 7.76
CA GLY A 92 -24.59 20.12 8.13
C GLY A 92 -24.48 19.28 9.38
N ASN A 93 -23.90 18.09 9.26
CA ASN A 93 -23.49 17.30 10.42
C ASN A 93 -22.30 18.03 11.07
N THR A 94 -22.62 18.98 11.94
CA THR A 94 -21.67 19.79 12.74
C THR A 94 -21.08 19.01 13.91
N LEU A 95 -20.79 17.72 13.71
CA LEU A 95 -20.12 16.89 14.70
C LEU A 95 -18.74 16.52 14.16
N ASN A 96 -17.78 17.36 14.55
CA ASN A 96 -16.33 17.18 14.46
C ASN A 96 -15.72 17.33 13.06
N SER A 97 -15.86 18.49 12.44
CA SER A 97 -15.06 18.83 11.27
C SER A 97 -13.68 19.30 11.73
N SER A 98 -12.71 18.38 11.72
CA SER A 98 -11.30 18.71 11.59
C SER A 98 -11.14 19.77 10.48
N PRO A 99 -10.20 20.72 10.59
CA PRO A 99 -9.86 21.60 9.47
C PRO A 99 -9.64 20.77 8.19
N PRO A 100 -9.98 21.29 7.00
CA PRO A 100 -9.66 20.61 5.76
C PRO A 100 -8.16 20.32 5.73
N LEU A 101 -7.81 19.05 5.54
CA LEU A 101 -6.42 18.60 5.51
C LEU A 101 -5.74 19.21 4.28
N ALA A 102 -4.49 19.67 4.43
CA ALA A 102 -3.73 20.16 3.29
C ALA A 102 -3.36 18.98 2.36
N PRO A 103 -3.02 19.25 1.08
CA PRO A 103 -2.71 18.18 0.15
C PRO A 103 -1.54 17.28 0.61
N GLY A 104 -1.79 15.97 0.59
CA GLY A 104 -0.87 14.95 1.11
C GLY A 104 -0.83 14.84 2.63
N GLU A 105 -1.70 15.54 3.35
CA GLU A 105 -1.97 15.28 4.77
C GLU A 105 -3.08 14.23 4.94
N PHE A 106 -2.94 13.43 5.99
CA PHE A 106 -3.90 12.40 6.38
C PHE A 106 -3.93 12.32 7.90
N ASP A 107 -5.05 11.89 8.48
CA ASP A 107 -5.15 11.65 9.92
C ASP A 107 -4.54 10.27 10.23
N PRO A 108 -3.40 10.19 10.95
CA PRO A 108 -2.75 8.92 11.24
C PRO A 108 -3.58 8.00 12.15
N ASN A 109 -4.65 8.49 12.79
CA ASN A 109 -5.57 7.66 13.57
C ASN A 109 -6.63 6.97 12.70
N ILE A 110 -6.90 7.51 11.51
CA ILE A 110 -7.83 6.94 10.52
C ILE A 110 -7.00 6.12 9.53
N ASP A 111 -6.01 6.76 8.92
CA ASP A 111 -5.12 6.22 7.91
C ASP A 111 -3.85 5.64 8.54
N VAL A 112 -4.05 4.64 9.40
CA VAL A 112 -3.01 4.06 10.27
C VAL A 112 -1.83 3.40 9.53
N TYR A 113 -1.97 3.15 8.23
CA TYR A 113 -0.95 2.54 7.37
C TYR A 113 -0.23 3.56 6.48
N GLY A 114 -0.59 4.84 6.56
CA GLY A 114 0.00 5.90 5.76
C GLY A 114 1.41 6.27 6.22
N ILE A 115 2.33 6.39 5.27
CA ILE A 115 3.70 6.87 5.48
C ILE A 115 4.02 7.88 4.37
N LYS A 116 4.40 9.11 4.74
CA LYS A 116 4.79 10.15 3.79
C LYS A 116 6.15 9.83 3.17
N CYS A 117 6.33 10.23 1.91
CA CYS A 117 7.66 10.16 1.30
C CYS A 117 8.66 11.08 2.01
N HIS A 118 9.96 10.80 1.85
CA HIS A 118 11.00 11.69 2.34
C HIS A 118 11.10 12.97 1.49
N GLU A 119 11.72 14.03 2.03
CA GLU A 119 11.81 15.34 1.36
C GLU A 119 12.50 15.32 -0.01
N ASN A 120 13.50 14.43 -0.19
CA ASN A 120 14.23 14.30 -1.46
C ASN A 120 13.50 13.43 -2.51
N SER A 121 12.23 13.09 -2.30
CA SER A 121 11.49 12.20 -3.20
C SER A 121 11.27 12.92 -4.54
N PRO A 122 11.39 12.23 -5.70
CA PRO A 122 11.15 12.85 -7.01
C PRO A 122 9.72 13.37 -7.17
N ARG A 123 8.76 12.78 -6.44
CA ARG A 123 7.35 13.16 -6.38
C ARG A 123 6.87 13.19 -4.94
N LYS A 124 5.92 14.06 -4.64
CA LYS A 124 5.25 14.08 -3.34
C LYS A 124 4.25 12.93 -3.27
N GLU A 125 4.61 11.88 -2.54
CA GLU A 125 3.83 10.64 -2.47
C GLU A 125 3.47 10.28 -1.01
N VAL A 126 2.34 9.57 -0.85
CA VAL A 126 1.97 8.90 0.40
C VAL A 126 1.82 7.41 0.13
N TYR A 127 2.50 6.58 0.93
CA TYR A 127 2.49 5.13 0.82
C TYR A 127 1.56 4.50 1.87
N PHE A 128 0.67 3.62 1.44
CA PHE A 128 -0.19 2.83 2.31
C PHE A 128 0.20 1.36 2.23
N MET A 129 0.71 0.80 3.32
CA MET A 129 1.32 -0.54 3.31
C MET A 129 0.79 -1.45 4.41
N ALA A 130 0.31 -2.65 4.04
CA ALA A 130 -0.20 -3.65 4.98
C ALA A 130 -0.02 -5.08 4.48
N ILE A 131 0.17 -6.04 5.40
CA ILE A 131 0.14 -7.47 5.05
C ILE A 131 -1.32 -7.90 4.84
N ILE A 132 -1.58 -8.61 3.74
CA ILE A 132 -2.89 -9.17 3.39
C ILE A 132 -2.82 -10.69 3.17
N ASP A 133 -4.00 -11.33 3.05
CA ASP A 133 -4.15 -12.76 2.70
C ASP A 133 -3.44 -13.74 3.66
N ILE A 134 -3.50 -13.45 4.96
CA ILE A 134 -2.76 -14.19 6.01
C ILE A 134 -3.35 -15.55 6.40
N LEU A 135 -4.50 -15.97 5.87
CA LEU A 135 -5.22 -17.16 6.36
C LEU A 135 -4.81 -18.47 5.68
N THR A 136 -3.79 -18.46 4.82
CA THR A 136 -3.31 -19.66 4.14
C THR A 136 -2.35 -20.44 5.04
N HIS A 137 -2.85 -21.51 5.65
CA HIS A 137 -2.07 -22.39 6.50
C HIS A 137 -1.22 -23.38 5.70
N TYR A 138 0.04 -23.58 6.12
CA TYR A 138 0.92 -24.59 5.56
C TYR A 138 0.51 -25.99 6.02
N ASP A 139 -0.30 -26.66 5.22
CA ASP A 139 -0.78 -28.02 5.51
C ASP A 139 0.36 -29.04 5.63
N ALA A 140 0.35 -29.82 6.71
CA ALA A 140 1.30 -30.90 7.00
C ALA A 140 1.40 -31.97 5.87
N LYS A 141 0.42 -32.04 4.96
CA LYS A 141 0.51 -32.84 3.71
C LYS A 141 1.69 -32.42 2.82
N LYS A 142 2.03 -31.12 2.78
CA LYS A 142 3.22 -30.61 2.06
C LYS A 142 4.52 -31.01 2.75
N LYS A 143 4.53 -31.16 4.07
CA LYS A 143 5.69 -31.64 4.86
C LYS A 143 6.08 -33.07 4.50
N ALA A 144 5.09 -33.95 4.31
CA ALA A 144 5.30 -35.32 3.83
C ALA A 144 5.81 -35.36 2.38
N ALA A 145 5.25 -34.52 1.50
CA ALA A 145 5.70 -34.40 0.11
C ALA A 145 7.13 -33.84 -0.01
N HIS A 146 7.48 -32.85 0.82
CA HIS A 146 8.83 -32.28 0.89
C HIS A 146 9.83 -33.31 1.41
N ALA A 147 9.53 -33.98 2.53
CA ALA A 147 10.38 -35.04 3.08
C ALA A 147 10.61 -36.17 2.07
N ALA A 148 9.55 -36.61 1.38
CA ALA A 148 9.66 -37.65 0.35
C ALA A 148 10.48 -37.19 -0.88
N LYS A 149 10.36 -35.92 -1.29
CA LYS A 149 11.14 -35.35 -2.42
C LYS A 149 12.61 -35.17 -2.08
N THR A 150 12.95 -34.69 -0.88
CA THR A 150 14.34 -34.55 -0.39
C THR A 150 15.05 -35.92 -0.33
N VAL A 151 14.34 -36.96 0.10
CA VAL A 151 14.88 -38.33 0.16
C VAL A 151 15.07 -38.94 -1.23
N LYS A 152 14.18 -38.65 -2.20
CA LYS A 152 14.28 -39.19 -3.58
C LYS A 152 15.26 -38.46 -4.50
N HIS A 153 15.45 -37.15 -4.36
CA HIS A 153 16.20 -36.33 -5.34
C HIS A 153 17.45 -35.64 -4.75
N GLY A 154 17.78 -35.91 -3.48
CA GLY A 154 18.90 -35.27 -2.78
C GLY A 154 18.58 -33.85 -2.32
N ALA A 155 19.38 -33.34 -1.39
CA ALA A 155 19.18 -32.05 -0.70
C ALA A 155 19.24 -30.80 -1.61
N GLY A 156 19.50 -30.96 -2.91
CA GLY A 156 19.64 -29.88 -3.90
C GLY A 156 18.50 -29.77 -4.91
N ALA A 157 17.42 -30.54 -4.78
CA ALA A 157 16.24 -30.33 -5.62
C ALA A 157 15.51 -29.05 -5.16
N GLU A 158 15.28 -28.09 -6.06
CA GLU A 158 14.41 -26.95 -5.80
C GLU A 158 12.97 -27.43 -5.56
N ILE A 159 12.66 -27.71 -4.30
CA ILE A 159 11.32 -28.11 -3.88
C ILE A 159 10.50 -26.82 -3.77
N SER A 160 9.59 -26.60 -4.73
CA SER A 160 8.69 -25.43 -4.86
C SER A 160 7.88 -25.07 -3.61
N THR A 161 7.76 -25.97 -2.63
CA THR A 161 7.14 -25.68 -1.33
C THR A 161 8.20 -25.22 -0.34
N VAL A 162 8.51 -23.93 -0.32
CA VAL A 162 9.31 -23.33 0.76
C VAL A 162 8.59 -23.47 2.10
N ASN A 163 9.32 -23.76 3.17
CA ASN A 163 8.72 -23.76 4.51
C ASN A 163 8.37 -22.31 4.93
N PRO A 164 7.47 -22.12 5.92
CA PRO A 164 7.08 -20.78 6.37
C PRO A 164 8.26 -19.89 6.77
N GLU A 165 9.32 -20.45 7.36
CA GLU A 165 10.53 -19.72 7.74
C GLU A 165 11.37 -19.22 6.55
N GLN A 166 11.43 -19.97 5.45
CA GLN A 166 12.09 -19.52 4.21
C GLN A 166 11.24 -18.49 3.48
N TYR A 167 9.92 -18.68 3.49
CA TYR A 167 8.98 -17.73 2.91
C TYR A 167 9.10 -16.35 3.58
N SER A 168 9.08 -16.35 4.92
CA SER A 168 9.17 -15.13 5.73
C SER A 168 10.48 -14.38 5.49
N LYS A 169 11.61 -15.10 5.42
CA LYS A 169 12.91 -14.50 5.12
C LYS A 169 12.92 -13.86 3.73
N ARG A 170 12.49 -14.60 2.69
CA ARG A 170 12.45 -14.08 1.32
C ARG A 170 11.57 -12.83 1.20
N PHE A 171 10.43 -12.85 1.89
CA PHE A 171 9.52 -11.71 1.95
C PHE A 171 10.21 -10.48 2.55
N LEU A 172 10.82 -10.61 3.74
CA LEU A 172 11.52 -9.48 4.39
C LEU A 172 12.72 -8.98 3.57
N ASP A 173 13.50 -9.88 2.98
CA ASP A 173 14.67 -9.53 2.15
C ASP A 173 14.22 -8.73 0.91
N PHE A 174 13.13 -9.14 0.25
CA PHE A 174 12.57 -8.42 -0.89
C PHE A 174 12.04 -7.05 -0.52
N ILE A 175 11.22 -6.95 0.54
CA ILE A 175 10.68 -5.66 0.99
C ILE A 175 11.80 -4.71 1.43
N GLY A 176 12.81 -5.21 2.13
CA GLY A 176 13.97 -4.42 2.52
C GLY A 176 14.77 -3.84 1.34
N HIS A 177 14.72 -4.48 0.17
CA HIS A 177 15.42 -4.03 -1.04
C HIS A 177 14.67 -2.94 -1.82
N ILE A 178 13.34 -2.94 -1.78
CA ILE A 178 12.52 -1.99 -2.56
C ILE A 178 12.31 -0.64 -1.85
N LEU A 179 12.42 -0.60 -0.51
CA LEU A 179 12.38 0.63 0.28
C LEU A 179 13.71 1.39 0.12
N THR A 180 13.63 2.61 -0.39
CA THR A 180 14.78 3.53 -0.54
C THR A 180 14.72 4.57 0.56
#